data_AF-A0A8C9MCS5-F1
#
_entry.id   AF-A0A8C9MCS5-F1
#
_cell.length_a   1.000
_cell.length_b   1.000
_cell.length_c   1.000
_cell.angle_alpha   90.00
_cell.angle_beta   90.00
_cell.angle_gamma   90.00
#
_symmetry.space_group_name_H-M   'P 1'
#
loop_
_entity.id
_entity.type
_entity.pdbx_description
1 polymer ?
#
loop_
_entity_poly.entity_id
_entity_poly.type
_entity_poly.pdbx_seq_one_letter_code
_entity_poly.pdbx_strand_id
1 'polypeptide(L)'
;MGQLLTRLVPLLLLLLPGQGAEACGTSGCCFQDPPYPDADSGSASGPKDLTCYRIFSAGYECSWRYEGPATGVSHFLRCCLRSGRCCYFAAGSATNVQFSDQDGISVLQAVTLWVESRAGNRTEKSPKVTLMLHSSVKYDPPLLGDIKVSGSAGRLLMKWETPARQDGAEVQFRHRTAGSLWKLGHCGRQDDAGFESCLCPLQMDAAQEFQLRRRRLRPGAPGDPWSSWSSPVCVPPERLPQPSWRFSVGALRPDGKRQVTLDGQLPQLELPEGCLRSKSGGEVTYRVHLHMLSCPCKPKATKTLQLRRFINISGAAYDLAVVSQNRFGPGPNQTWHIPAHAHTHP
;
A
#
# COMPACT_ATOMS: atom_id res chain seq x y z
N MET A 1 60.01 -75.90 5.94
CA MET A 1 59.04 -76.49 6.90
C MET A 1 59.55 -76.17 8.29
N GLY A 2 58.92 -75.53 9.26
CA GLY A 2 57.70 -74.75 9.55
C GLY A 2 58.06 -74.05 10.89
N GLN A 3 57.42 -73.04 11.46
CA GLN A 3 56.07 -72.52 11.51
C GLN A 3 56.23 -71.03 11.90
N LEU A 4 55.46 -70.12 11.30
CA LEU A 4 55.36 -68.73 11.78
C LEU A 4 54.46 -68.70 13.02
N LEU A 5 55.01 -68.33 14.19
CA LEU A 5 54.22 -67.96 15.35
C LEU A 5 53.73 -66.51 15.20
N THR A 6 52.43 -66.36 14.97
CA THR A 6 51.68 -65.11 15.08
C THR A 6 51.63 -64.64 16.54
N ARG A 7 52.28 -63.51 16.85
CA ARG A 7 52.05 -62.77 18.11
C ARG A 7 50.88 -61.80 17.91
N LEU A 8 49.79 -62.04 18.62
CA LEU A 8 48.68 -61.11 18.82
C LEU A 8 49.14 -59.95 19.73
N VAL A 9 49.05 -58.72 19.24
CA VAL A 9 49.19 -57.49 20.04
C VAL A 9 47.78 -57.01 20.38
N PRO A 10 47.44 -56.74 21.66
CA PRO A 10 46.12 -56.25 22.01
C PRO A 10 46.00 -54.77 21.64
N LEU A 11 44.90 -54.47 20.94
CA LEU A 11 44.48 -53.15 20.50
C LEU A 11 44.01 -52.35 21.74
N LEU A 12 44.81 -51.41 22.24
CA LEU A 12 44.36 -50.44 23.25
C LEU A 12 43.92 -49.15 22.53
N LEU A 13 42.67 -49.12 22.06
CA LEU A 13 42.03 -47.86 21.63
C LEU A 13 41.83 -46.99 22.86
N LEU A 14 42.65 -45.97 23.01
CA LEU A 14 42.37 -44.81 23.86
C LEU A 14 41.13 -44.10 23.30
N LEU A 15 39.97 -44.45 23.85
CA LEU A 15 38.76 -43.63 23.77
C LEU A 15 39.05 -42.33 24.54
N LEU A 16 39.62 -41.35 23.84
CA LEU A 16 39.52 -39.95 24.24
C LEU A 16 38.02 -39.64 24.38
N PRO A 17 37.55 -39.11 25.52
CA PRO A 17 36.19 -38.60 25.60
C PRO A 17 36.16 -37.40 24.66
N GLY A 18 35.65 -37.61 23.44
CA GLY A 18 35.24 -36.50 22.60
C GLY A 18 34.32 -35.65 23.46
N GLN A 19 34.70 -34.40 23.69
CA GLN A 19 33.83 -33.41 24.32
C GLN A 19 32.52 -33.44 23.54
N GLY A 20 31.53 -34.11 24.12
CA GLY A 20 30.20 -34.17 23.59
C GLY A 20 29.73 -32.73 23.49
N ALA A 21 29.40 -32.30 22.29
CA ALA A 21 28.46 -31.22 22.12
C ALA A 21 27.22 -31.62 22.93
N GLU A 22 27.03 -30.96 24.08
CA GLU A 22 25.87 -31.17 24.91
C GLU A 22 24.63 -30.98 24.03
N ALA A 23 23.89 -32.08 23.86
CA ALA A 23 22.66 -32.12 23.10
C ALA A 23 21.70 -31.10 23.73
N CYS A 24 21.47 -29.99 23.04
CA CYS A 24 20.54 -28.99 23.48
C CYS A 24 19.13 -29.57 23.40
N GLY A 25 18.43 -29.59 24.54
CA GLY A 25 17.05 -30.05 24.63
C GLY A 25 16.13 -29.25 23.72
N THR A 26 15.06 -29.89 23.28
CA THR A 26 14.05 -29.44 22.30
C THR A 26 13.24 -28.19 22.69
N SER A 27 13.67 -27.39 23.68
CA SER A 27 12.89 -26.27 24.23
C SER A 27 13.67 -24.96 24.47
N GLY A 28 14.91 -24.81 24.00
CA GLY A 28 15.68 -23.60 24.25
C GLY A 28 16.71 -23.25 23.18
N CYS A 29 16.81 -21.96 22.88
CA CYS A 29 17.86 -21.40 22.04
C CYS A 29 19.24 -21.49 22.72
N CYS A 30 20.10 -22.33 22.17
CA CYS A 30 21.45 -22.54 22.67
C CYS A 30 22.42 -22.57 21.49
N PHE A 31 22.95 -21.40 21.12
CA PHE A 31 24.06 -21.31 20.17
C PHE A 31 25.27 -20.68 20.86
N GLN A 32 26.41 -21.37 20.85
CA GLN A 32 27.70 -20.83 21.30
C GLN A 32 28.26 -19.86 20.24
N ASP A 33 29.00 -18.85 20.68
CA ASP A 33 29.63 -17.87 19.78
C ASP A 33 30.58 -18.57 18.80
N PRO A 34 30.40 -18.43 17.47
CA PRO A 34 31.32 -18.98 16.51
C PRO A 34 32.66 -18.21 16.54
N PRO A 35 33.80 -18.87 16.28
CA PRO A 35 35.13 -18.35 16.57
C PRO A 35 35.63 -17.45 15.43
N TYR A 36 35.00 -16.31 15.21
CA TYR A 36 35.44 -15.36 14.19
C TYR A 36 36.08 -14.12 14.83
N PRO A 37 37.09 -13.52 14.18
CA PRO A 37 37.67 -12.27 14.66
C PRO A 37 36.60 -11.18 14.61
N ASP A 38 36.27 -10.66 15.78
CA ASP A 38 35.34 -9.54 15.93
C ASP A 38 35.98 -8.26 15.38
N ALA A 39 35.33 -7.62 14.42
CA ALA A 39 35.55 -6.20 14.18
C ALA A 39 34.75 -5.42 15.24
N ASP A 40 35.36 -4.36 15.80
CA ASP A 40 34.73 -3.54 16.83
C ASP A 40 33.34 -3.04 16.39
N SER A 41 32.42 -3.01 17.35
CA SER A 41 31.07 -2.48 17.17
C SER A 41 31.17 -0.97 16.87
N GLY A 42 31.19 -0.58 15.59
CA GLY A 42 31.30 0.82 15.19
C GLY A 42 31.94 1.11 13.84
N SER A 43 32.16 0.13 12.95
CA SER A 43 32.64 0.41 11.60
C SER A 43 31.69 1.32 10.83
N ALA A 44 32.25 2.19 9.98
CA ALA A 44 31.47 3.07 9.11
C ALA A 44 30.59 2.28 8.12
N SER A 45 30.97 1.05 7.79
CA SER A 45 30.20 0.04 7.04
C SER A 45 29.52 -0.96 7.96
N GLY A 46 28.43 -1.58 7.51
CA GLY A 46 27.77 -2.69 8.20
C GLY A 46 26.29 -2.50 8.48
N PRO A 47 25.70 -3.42 9.27
CA PRO A 47 24.29 -3.37 9.59
C PRO A 47 23.98 -2.25 10.61
N LYS A 48 22.97 -1.43 10.32
CA LYS A 48 22.55 -0.28 11.12
C LYS A 48 21.03 -0.20 11.22
N ASP A 49 20.53 0.62 12.13
CA ASP A 49 19.09 0.90 12.31
C ASP A 49 18.22 -0.35 12.55
N LEU A 50 18.74 -1.32 13.31
CA LEU A 50 17.98 -2.52 13.69
C LEU A 50 16.70 -2.15 14.43
N THR A 51 15.57 -2.54 13.85
CA THR A 51 14.24 -2.34 14.41
C THR A 51 13.51 -3.68 14.46
N CYS A 52 12.93 -4.01 15.61
CA CYS A 52 12.15 -5.24 15.79
C CYS A 52 10.75 -4.91 16.32
N TYR A 53 9.75 -5.59 15.79
CA TYR A 53 8.35 -5.36 16.11
C TYR A 53 7.51 -6.59 15.85
N ARG A 54 6.34 -6.62 16.50
CA ARG A 54 5.30 -7.59 16.24
C ARG A 54 4.52 -7.22 14.98
N ILE A 55 4.21 -8.22 14.16
CA ILE A 55 3.25 -8.14 13.05
C ILE A 55 2.01 -8.93 13.46
N PHE A 56 0.82 -8.32 13.37
CA PHE A 56 -0.42 -8.94 13.87
C PHE A 56 -0.74 -10.31 13.24
N SER A 57 -0.33 -10.54 12.00
CA SER A 57 -0.64 -11.76 11.22
C SER A 57 0.51 -12.77 11.12
N ALA A 58 1.73 -12.42 11.52
CA ALA A 58 2.94 -13.18 11.14
C ALA A 58 3.97 -13.37 12.28
N GLY A 59 3.65 -12.97 13.51
CA GLY A 59 4.56 -13.09 14.65
C GLY A 59 5.41 -11.83 14.82
N TYR A 60 6.72 -11.94 14.58
CA TYR A 60 7.68 -10.86 14.79
C TYR A 60 8.57 -10.69 13.57
N GLU A 61 8.98 -9.45 13.32
CA GLU A 61 9.92 -9.12 12.26
C GLU A 61 10.98 -8.17 12.82
N CYS A 62 12.23 -8.46 12.46
CA CYS A 62 13.34 -7.53 12.62
C CYS A 62 13.84 -7.11 11.24
N SER A 63 14.09 -5.82 11.06
CA SER A 63 14.64 -5.25 9.83
C SER A 63 15.77 -4.30 10.15
N TRP A 64 16.76 -4.22 9.27
CA TRP A 64 17.92 -3.32 9.39
C TRP A 64 18.29 -2.74 8.03
N ARG A 65 19.14 -1.72 8.06
CA ARG A 65 19.85 -1.23 6.88
C ARG A 65 21.24 -1.84 6.83
N TYR A 66 21.81 -1.93 5.65
CA TYR A 66 23.18 -2.40 5.48
C TYR A 66 23.93 -1.45 4.55
N GLU A 67 25.09 -0.98 5.02
CA GLU A 67 25.99 -0.13 4.25
C GLU A 67 27.24 -0.93 3.87
N GLY A 68 27.35 -1.31 2.60
CA GLY A 68 28.47 -2.10 2.10
C GLY A 68 28.14 -2.81 0.78
N PRO A 69 29.05 -3.64 0.26
CA PRO A 69 28.81 -4.45 -0.94
C PRO A 69 27.67 -5.43 -0.68
N ALA A 70 26.65 -5.47 -1.54
CA ALA A 70 25.52 -6.40 -1.38
C ALA A 70 25.84 -7.84 -1.81
N THR A 71 26.85 -8.01 -2.67
CA THR A 71 27.24 -9.31 -3.22
C THR A 71 28.08 -10.11 -2.23
N GLY A 72 27.69 -11.37 -2.00
CA GLY A 72 28.43 -12.30 -1.13
C GLY A 72 28.28 -12.03 0.37
N VAL A 73 27.30 -11.22 0.77
CA VAL A 73 27.01 -10.92 2.17
C VAL A 73 25.87 -11.78 2.68
N SER A 74 26.03 -12.32 3.88
CA SER A 74 24.99 -13.04 4.62
C SER A 74 24.76 -12.42 5.98
N HIS A 75 23.49 -12.18 6.30
CA HIS A 75 23.06 -11.54 7.53
C HIS A 75 22.46 -12.55 8.50
N PHE A 76 22.67 -12.28 9.79
CA PHE A 76 22.22 -13.13 10.87
C PHE A 76 21.73 -12.27 12.04
N LEU A 77 20.55 -12.56 12.55
CA LEU A 77 20.01 -11.91 13.74
C LEU A 77 20.34 -12.74 14.97
N ARG A 78 20.91 -12.10 15.98
CA ARG A 78 21.10 -12.64 17.32
C ARG A 78 20.03 -12.09 18.24
N CYS A 79 19.47 -12.96 19.08
CA CYS A 79 18.50 -12.57 20.10
C CYS A 79 18.81 -13.29 21.40
N CYS A 80 19.19 -12.56 22.45
CA CYS A 80 19.62 -13.14 23.71
C CYS A 80 18.73 -12.67 24.86
N LEU A 81 18.25 -13.61 25.66
CA LEU A 81 17.56 -13.28 26.91
C LEU A 81 18.57 -12.94 28.03
N ARG A 82 19.62 -13.74 28.12
CA ARG A 82 20.77 -13.58 29.02
C ARG A 82 22.00 -14.17 28.33
N SER A 83 23.19 -13.84 28.80
CA SER A 83 24.44 -14.44 28.32
C SER A 83 24.34 -15.97 28.29
N GLY A 84 24.60 -16.59 27.13
CA GLY A 84 24.52 -18.04 26.92
C GLY A 84 23.14 -18.60 26.53
N ARG A 85 22.07 -17.80 26.54
CA ARG A 85 20.73 -18.19 26.03
C ARG A 85 20.34 -17.29 24.86
N CYS A 86 20.92 -17.61 23.71
CA CYS A 86 20.82 -16.84 22.49
C CYS A 86 20.25 -17.66 21.35
N CYS A 87 19.25 -17.09 20.67
CA CYS A 87 18.71 -17.56 19.40
C CYS A 87 19.49 -16.95 18.24
N TYR A 88 19.53 -17.67 17.14
CA TYR A 88 20.23 -17.29 15.92
C TYR A 88 19.32 -17.51 14.71
N PHE A 89 19.09 -16.45 13.93
CA PHE A 89 18.24 -16.50 12.75
C PHE A 89 19.02 -16.10 11.51
N ALA A 90 19.08 -16.99 10.52
CA ALA A 90 19.71 -16.70 9.24
C ALA A 90 18.74 -15.93 8.34
N ALA A 91 19.16 -14.76 7.87
CA ALA A 91 18.43 -13.95 6.88
C ALA A 91 19.00 -14.08 5.46
N GLY A 92 20.18 -14.70 5.32
CA GLY A 92 20.86 -14.80 4.02
C GLY A 92 21.20 -13.41 3.49
N SER A 93 20.92 -13.13 2.22
CA SER A 93 21.12 -11.79 1.63
C SER A 93 20.01 -10.79 1.99
N ALA A 94 18.96 -11.20 2.70
CA ALA A 94 17.88 -10.31 3.10
C ALA A 94 18.28 -9.45 4.31
N THR A 95 17.74 -8.23 4.36
CA THR A 95 17.93 -7.29 5.48
C THR A 95 16.76 -7.29 6.46
N ASN A 96 15.99 -8.37 6.45
CA ASN A 96 14.92 -8.64 7.41
C ASN A 96 14.85 -10.14 7.74
N VAL A 97 14.23 -10.45 8.87
CA VAL A 97 13.92 -11.82 9.27
C VAL A 97 12.63 -11.85 10.06
N GLN A 98 11.82 -12.88 9.80
CA GLN A 98 10.58 -13.14 10.52
C GLN A 98 10.74 -14.38 11.40
N PHE A 99 10.13 -14.34 12.57
CA PHE A 99 10.14 -15.44 13.53
C PHE A 99 8.88 -15.39 14.40
N SER A 100 8.64 -16.47 15.13
CA SER A 100 7.48 -16.70 15.99
C SER A 100 7.89 -16.82 17.46
N ASP A 101 6.90 -16.88 18.35
CA ASP A 101 7.12 -17.21 19.76
C ASP A 101 7.51 -18.68 19.99
N GLN A 102 7.20 -19.56 19.03
CA GLN A 102 7.58 -20.98 19.06
C GLN A 102 9.07 -21.20 18.82
N ASP A 103 9.79 -20.19 18.34
CA ASP A 103 11.24 -20.25 18.09
C ASP A 103 12.08 -20.09 19.38
N GLY A 104 11.46 -20.20 20.56
CA GLY A 104 12.15 -20.21 21.86
C GLY A 104 12.59 -18.83 22.37
N ILE A 105 12.11 -17.74 21.75
CA ILE A 105 12.41 -16.37 22.19
C ILE A 105 11.43 -15.92 23.28
N SER A 106 11.95 -15.30 24.34
CA SER A 106 11.09 -14.63 25.32
C SER A 106 10.60 -13.28 24.79
N VAL A 107 9.33 -13.24 24.38
CA VAL A 107 8.72 -12.02 23.80
C VAL A 107 8.18 -11.04 24.85
N LEU A 108 7.95 -11.52 26.08
CA LEU A 108 7.43 -10.75 27.21
C LEU A 108 8.52 -10.18 28.13
N GLN A 109 9.78 -10.60 27.94
CA GLN A 109 10.94 -10.11 28.71
C GLN A 109 11.82 -9.23 27.81
N ALA A 110 12.67 -8.42 28.45
CA ALA A 110 13.66 -7.65 27.72
C ALA A 110 14.71 -8.59 27.11
N VAL A 111 14.86 -8.55 25.79
CA VAL A 111 15.85 -9.31 25.04
C VAL A 111 16.83 -8.36 24.36
N THR A 112 18.09 -8.75 24.28
CA THR A 112 19.13 -8.02 23.55
C THR A 112 19.28 -8.60 22.16
N LEU A 113 19.14 -7.76 21.13
CA LEU A 113 19.29 -8.13 19.73
C LEU A 113 20.42 -7.35 19.04
N TRP A 114 21.07 -7.99 18.07
CA TRP A 114 21.98 -7.35 17.12
C TRP A 114 22.07 -8.17 15.84
N VAL A 115 22.59 -7.56 14.77
CA VAL A 115 22.81 -8.21 13.49
C VAL A 115 24.29 -8.44 13.28
N GLU A 116 24.64 -9.63 12.80
CA GLU A 116 25.96 -9.97 12.27
C GLU A 116 25.85 -10.07 10.74
N SER A 117 26.63 -9.26 10.03
CA SER A 117 26.78 -9.34 8.58
C SER A 117 28.14 -9.96 8.26
N ARG A 118 28.15 -11.07 7.52
CA ARG A 118 29.37 -11.77 7.12
C ARG A 118 29.64 -11.55 5.64
N ALA A 119 30.83 -11.05 5.33
CA ALA A 119 31.32 -10.79 3.98
C ALA A 119 32.74 -11.36 3.85
N GLY A 120 32.89 -12.50 3.17
CA GLY A 120 34.16 -13.24 3.14
C GLY A 120 34.62 -13.61 4.56
N ASN A 121 35.83 -13.18 4.94
CA ASN A 121 36.42 -13.45 6.27
C ASN A 121 36.13 -12.36 7.31
N ARG A 122 35.25 -11.41 7.02
CA ARG A 122 34.91 -10.30 7.94
C ARG A 122 33.49 -10.43 8.46
N THR A 123 33.32 -10.13 9.74
CA THR A 123 32.01 -10.00 10.39
C THR A 123 31.85 -8.60 10.93
N GLU A 124 30.81 -7.90 10.47
CA GLU A 124 30.42 -6.58 10.97
C GLU A 124 29.18 -6.72 11.85
N LYS A 125 29.11 -5.97 12.95
CA LYS A 125 28.04 -6.05 13.94
C LYS A 125 27.28 -4.72 14.04
N SER A 126 25.96 -4.80 14.19
CA SER A 126 25.14 -3.64 14.49
C SER A 126 25.30 -3.25 15.97
N PRO A 127 24.95 -2.01 16.35
CA PRO A 127 24.69 -1.68 17.74
C PRO A 127 23.66 -2.65 18.34
N LYS A 128 23.89 -3.04 19.60
CA LYS A 128 22.96 -3.89 20.36
C LYS A 128 21.74 -3.06 20.79
N VAL A 129 20.55 -3.61 20.60
CA VAL A 129 19.28 -3.02 21.07
C VAL A 129 18.68 -3.92 22.13
N THR A 130 18.10 -3.34 23.18
CA THR A 130 17.39 -4.09 24.21
C THR A 130 15.94 -3.65 24.25
N LEU A 131 15.03 -4.59 24.05
CA LEU A 131 13.60 -4.28 23.95
C LEU A 131 12.72 -5.47 24.38
N MET A 132 11.48 -5.17 24.74
CA MET A 132 10.44 -6.19 24.90
C MET A 132 9.69 -6.32 23.58
N LEU A 133 9.84 -7.44 22.88
CA LEU A 133 9.30 -7.63 21.53
C LEU A 133 7.78 -7.46 21.47
N HIS A 134 7.06 -7.94 22.49
CA HIS A 134 5.61 -7.77 22.58
C HIS A 134 5.16 -6.31 22.68
N SER A 135 6.04 -5.42 23.16
CA SER A 135 5.70 -4.02 23.39
C SER A 135 5.72 -3.17 22.12
N SER A 136 6.41 -3.59 21.06
CA SER A 136 6.55 -2.83 19.80
C SER A 136 5.70 -3.50 18.72
N VAL A 137 4.79 -2.77 18.08
CA VAL A 137 3.80 -3.35 17.16
C VAL A 137 3.71 -2.53 15.90
N LYS A 138 3.89 -3.17 14.73
CA LYS A 138 3.68 -2.54 13.44
C LYS A 138 2.23 -2.76 13.01
N TYR A 139 1.51 -1.65 12.84
CA TYR A 139 0.12 -1.68 12.40
C TYR A 139 0.02 -1.98 10.90
N ASP A 140 -1.15 -2.47 10.50
CA ASP A 140 -1.51 -2.66 9.10
C ASP A 140 -1.96 -1.31 8.49
N PRO A 141 -1.62 -1.06 7.21
CA PRO A 141 -2.16 0.08 6.50
C PRO A 141 -3.67 -0.08 6.27
N PRO A 142 -4.40 1.02 6.04
CA PRO A 142 -5.78 0.97 5.59
C PRO A 142 -5.92 0.16 4.28
N LEU A 143 -6.92 -0.72 4.22
CA LEU A 143 -7.22 -1.50 3.03
C LEU A 143 -8.04 -0.66 2.04
N LEU A 144 -7.71 -0.76 0.74
CA LEU A 144 -8.34 0.07 -0.30
C LEU A 144 -9.86 -0.11 -0.37
N GLY A 145 -10.37 -1.32 -0.12
CA GLY A 145 -11.80 -1.63 -0.18
C GLY A 145 -12.64 -0.87 0.86
N ASP A 146 -12.01 -0.46 1.97
CA ASP A 146 -12.71 0.14 3.10
C ASP A 146 -12.68 1.68 3.05
N ILE A 147 -11.82 2.25 2.20
CA ILE A 147 -11.63 3.70 2.09
C ILE A 147 -12.77 4.31 1.27
N LYS A 148 -13.71 4.92 1.99
CA LYS A 148 -14.76 5.78 1.43
C LYS A 148 -14.22 7.19 1.26
N VAL A 149 -14.53 7.78 0.10
CA VAL A 149 -14.01 9.09 -0.29
C VAL A 149 -15.19 10.01 -0.60
N SER A 150 -15.19 11.20 -0.01
CA SER A 150 -16.15 12.27 -0.26
C SER A 150 -15.41 13.60 -0.31
N GLY A 151 -15.88 14.57 -1.10
CA GLY A 151 -15.16 15.81 -1.32
C GLY A 151 -16.11 16.99 -1.51
N SER A 152 -15.73 18.15 -0.97
CA SER A 152 -16.43 19.42 -1.15
C SER A 152 -15.56 20.59 -0.68
N ALA A 153 -15.62 21.73 -1.38
CA ALA A 153 -15.01 22.99 -0.98
C ALA A 153 -13.48 22.89 -0.75
N GLY A 154 -12.77 22.28 -1.70
CA GLY A 154 -11.31 22.11 -1.64
C GLY A 154 -10.84 21.10 -0.59
N ARG A 155 -11.76 20.36 0.04
CA ARG A 155 -11.44 19.34 1.05
C ARG A 155 -11.95 17.98 0.64
N LEU A 156 -11.12 16.98 0.94
CA LEU A 156 -11.39 15.58 0.69
C LEU A 156 -11.46 14.86 2.03
N LEU A 157 -12.59 14.27 2.36
CA LEU A 157 -12.75 13.38 3.50
C LEU A 157 -12.57 11.93 3.05
N MET A 158 -11.51 11.31 3.56
CA MET A 158 -11.31 9.87 3.48
C MET A 158 -11.72 9.26 4.82
N LYS A 159 -12.54 8.21 4.79
CA LYS A 159 -12.99 7.47 5.98
C LYS A 159 -12.88 5.98 5.72
N TRP A 160 -12.31 5.22 6.66
CA TRP A 160 -12.14 3.78 6.55
C TRP A 160 -12.40 3.09 7.89
N GLU A 161 -12.63 1.78 7.83
CA GLU A 161 -12.76 0.94 9.02
C GLU A 161 -11.40 0.69 9.65
N THR A 162 -11.34 0.77 10.97
CA THR A 162 -10.09 0.54 11.70
C THR A 162 -9.71 -0.94 11.60
N PRO A 163 -8.49 -1.29 11.15
CA PRO A 163 -8.01 -2.67 11.18
C PRO A 163 -8.20 -3.31 12.56
N ALA A 164 -8.73 -4.53 12.57
CA ALA A 164 -9.20 -5.17 13.79
C ALA A 164 -8.13 -5.21 14.91
N ARG A 165 -8.49 -4.73 16.10
CA ARG A 165 -7.62 -4.65 17.30
C ARG A 165 -6.43 -3.69 17.17
N GLN A 166 -6.52 -2.68 16.30
CA GLN A 166 -5.46 -1.69 16.04
C GLN A 166 -5.94 -0.24 16.21
N ASP A 167 -6.66 0.03 17.30
CA ASP A 167 -7.15 1.37 17.66
C ASP A 167 -6.05 2.29 18.21
N GLY A 168 -6.31 3.59 18.26
CA GLY A 168 -5.39 4.57 18.86
C GLY A 168 -4.14 4.83 18.01
N ALA A 169 -4.31 4.88 16.69
CA ALA A 169 -3.23 5.20 15.77
C ALA A 169 -3.09 6.71 15.53
N GLU A 170 -1.89 7.13 15.15
CA GLU A 170 -1.70 8.34 14.36
C GLU A 170 -1.58 7.99 12.88
N VAL A 171 -2.14 8.85 12.04
CA VAL A 171 -2.23 8.60 10.60
C VAL A 171 -1.49 9.70 9.83
N GLN A 172 -0.72 9.27 8.85
CA GLN A 172 -0.05 10.13 7.90
C GLN A 172 -0.52 9.78 6.48
N PHE A 173 -0.67 10.80 5.65
CA PHE A 173 -0.91 10.63 4.23
C PHE A 173 0.22 11.22 3.41
N ARG A 174 0.38 10.70 2.20
CA ARG A 174 1.13 11.37 1.13
C ARG A 174 0.26 11.49 -0.09
N HIS A 175 0.45 12.57 -0.84
CA HIS A 175 -0.31 12.79 -2.06
C HIS A 175 0.53 13.46 -3.16
N ARG A 176 0.10 13.27 -4.40
CA ARG A 176 0.70 13.92 -5.57
C ARG A 176 -0.29 14.02 -6.73
N THR A 177 -0.01 14.92 -7.66
CA THR A 177 -0.59 14.96 -9.01
C THR A 177 0.36 14.30 -10.01
N ALA A 178 -0.08 14.11 -11.25
CA ALA A 178 0.76 13.55 -12.31
C ALA A 178 2.10 14.29 -12.44
N GLY A 179 3.22 13.56 -12.53
CA GLY A 179 4.56 14.11 -12.70
C GLY A 179 5.13 14.88 -11.49
N SER A 180 4.39 15.00 -10.39
CA SER A 180 4.83 15.77 -9.22
C SER A 180 5.45 14.91 -8.11
N LEU A 181 6.28 15.54 -7.28
CA LEU A 181 6.84 14.91 -6.09
C LEU A 181 5.76 14.67 -5.01
N TRP A 182 5.99 13.66 -4.19
CA TRP A 182 5.14 13.36 -3.04
C TRP A 182 5.13 14.51 -2.03
N LYS A 183 3.93 14.96 -1.66
CA LYS A 183 3.67 15.89 -0.56
C LYS A 183 3.15 15.11 0.64
N LEU A 184 3.71 15.37 1.82
CA LEU A 184 3.31 14.74 3.07
C LEU A 184 2.27 15.58 3.81
N GLY A 185 1.35 14.92 4.48
CA GLY A 185 0.40 15.53 5.39
C GLY A 185 0.01 14.59 6.53
N HIS A 186 -0.62 15.13 7.57
CA HIS A 186 -0.97 14.40 8.79
C HIS A 186 -2.48 14.49 9.03
N CYS A 187 -3.09 13.37 9.40
CA CYS A 187 -4.50 13.33 9.81
C CYS A 187 -4.67 13.51 11.33
N GLY A 188 -3.56 13.50 12.06
CA GLY A 188 -3.56 13.54 13.52
C GLY A 188 -3.86 12.18 14.14
N ARG A 189 -4.15 12.23 15.44
CA ARG A 189 -4.54 11.08 16.26
C ARG A 189 -5.97 10.65 15.92
N GLN A 190 -6.20 9.35 15.90
CA GLN A 190 -7.51 8.75 15.68
C GLN A 190 -8.03 8.20 16.99
N ASP A 191 -9.06 8.85 17.53
CA ASP A 191 -9.67 8.51 18.83
C ASP A 191 -11.02 7.79 18.67
N ASP A 192 -11.59 7.80 17.47
CA ASP A 192 -12.87 7.15 17.17
C ASP A 192 -12.70 5.63 17.08
N ALA A 193 -13.43 4.89 17.93
CA ALA A 193 -13.42 3.44 17.91
C ALA A 193 -14.08 2.91 16.62
N GLY A 194 -13.39 2.02 15.91
CA GLY A 194 -13.93 1.31 14.75
C GLY A 194 -13.82 2.06 13.41
N PHE A 195 -13.63 3.38 13.39
CA PHE A 195 -13.41 4.12 12.15
C PHE A 195 -12.34 5.19 12.31
N GLU A 196 -11.61 5.42 11.23
CA GLU A 196 -10.66 6.53 11.15
C GLU A 196 -11.00 7.42 9.98
N SER A 197 -10.51 8.67 10.05
CA SER A 197 -10.72 9.62 8.98
C SER A 197 -9.55 10.57 8.78
N CYS A 198 -9.47 11.10 7.57
CA CYS A 198 -8.50 12.10 7.19
C CYS A 198 -9.13 13.17 6.31
N LEU A 199 -8.91 14.43 6.67
CA LEU A 199 -9.23 15.58 5.85
C LEU A 199 -8.00 16.00 5.06
N CYS A 200 -8.02 15.68 3.77
CA CYS A 200 -6.96 15.91 2.82
C CYS A 200 -7.26 17.15 1.93
N PRO A 201 -6.24 17.79 1.34
CA PRO A 201 -6.45 18.84 0.34
C PRO A 201 -6.96 18.24 -0.97
N LEU A 202 -8.06 18.77 -1.49
CA LEU A 202 -8.62 18.41 -2.80
C LEU A 202 -8.18 19.45 -3.85
N GLN A 203 -7.61 18.99 -4.96
CA GLN A 203 -7.21 19.84 -6.07
C GLN A 203 -8.41 20.16 -6.96
N MET A 204 -8.49 21.42 -7.37
CA MET A 204 -9.59 21.92 -8.19
C MET A 204 -9.58 21.29 -9.59
N ASP A 205 -8.41 21.26 -10.24
CA ASP A 205 -8.30 20.97 -11.67
C ASP A 205 -7.38 19.78 -12.00
N ALA A 206 -6.81 19.11 -10.99
CA ALA A 206 -5.91 17.97 -11.20
C ALA A 206 -6.35 16.72 -10.42
N ALA A 207 -6.19 15.55 -11.04
CA ALA A 207 -6.35 14.28 -10.35
C ALA A 207 -5.20 14.05 -9.36
N GLN A 208 -5.51 13.40 -8.25
CA GLN A 208 -4.57 13.12 -7.18
C GLN A 208 -4.52 11.64 -6.84
N GLU A 209 -3.34 11.21 -6.41
CA GLU A 209 -3.09 9.91 -5.80
C GLU A 209 -2.79 10.15 -4.33
N PHE A 210 -3.43 9.37 -3.45
CA PHE A 210 -3.17 9.38 -2.02
C PHE A 210 -2.74 8.00 -1.54
N GLN A 211 -1.85 7.98 -0.56
CA GLN A 211 -1.53 6.78 0.21
C GLN A 211 -1.48 7.12 1.68
N LEU A 212 -1.97 6.21 2.51
CA LEU A 212 -2.06 6.38 3.94
C LEU A 212 -1.17 5.37 4.65
N ARG A 213 -0.65 5.74 5.82
CA ARG A 213 0.04 4.83 6.73
C ARG A 213 -0.26 5.22 8.17
N ARG A 214 -0.07 4.26 9.07
CA ARG A 214 -0.50 4.35 10.46
C ARG A 214 0.60 3.86 11.39
N ARG A 215 0.63 4.36 12.61
CA ARG A 215 1.37 3.73 13.71
C ARG A 215 0.64 3.88 15.02
N ARG A 216 0.86 2.95 15.94
CA ARG A 216 0.31 3.07 17.29
C ARG A 216 0.95 4.26 18.00
N LEU A 217 0.11 5.08 18.62
CA LEU A 217 0.56 6.20 19.44
C LEU A 217 0.38 5.86 20.92
N ARG A 218 1.50 5.73 21.64
CA ARG A 218 1.51 5.52 23.10
C ARG A 218 1.87 6.82 23.81
N PRO A 219 1.06 7.27 24.80
CA PRO A 219 1.44 8.40 25.64
C PRO A 219 2.78 8.14 26.34
N GLY A 220 3.73 9.09 26.23
CA GLY A 220 5.00 9.04 26.96
C GLY A 220 6.04 8.02 26.49
N ALA A 221 5.84 7.36 25.33
CA ALA A 221 6.80 6.42 24.75
C ALA A 221 7.15 6.81 23.30
N PRO A 222 8.35 6.42 22.79
CA PRO A 222 8.65 6.52 21.37
C PRO A 222 7.54 5.86 20.53
N GLY A 223 7.16 6.50 19.43
CA GLY A 223 6.12 5.97 18.54
C GLY A 223 6.53 4.63 17.95
N ASP A 224 5.57 3.71 17.89
CA ASP A 224 5.79 2.41 17.25
C ASP A 224 6.12 2.55 15.75
N PRO A 225 6.66 1.51 15.09
CA PRO A 225 6.99 1.58 13.68
C PRO A 225 5.77 1.93 12.81
N TRP A 226 6.02 2.72 11.77
CA TRP A 226 5.02 2.98 10.74
C TRP A 226 4.66 1.72 9.97
N SER A 227 3.38 1.56 9.65
CA SER A 227 2.90 0.62 8.65
C SER A 227 3.56 0.90 7.30
N SER A 228 3.46 -0.07 6.39
CA SER A 228 3.66 0.21 4.97
C SER A 228 2.66 1.28 4.49
N TRP A 229 2.93 1.87 3.32
CA TRP A 229 1.95 2.70 2.65
C TRP A 229 0.81 1.84 2.11
N SER A 230 -0.43 2.33 2.21
CA SER A 230 -1.60 1.71 1.61
C SER A 230 -1.48 1.64 0.09
N SER A 231 -2.34 0.83 -0.52
CA SER A 231 -2.60 0.93 -1.96
C SER A 231 -3.05 2.35 -2.34
N PRO A 232 -2.74 2.82 -3.56
CA PRO A 232 -3.08 4.16 -4.00
C PRO A 232 -4.60 4.36 -4.08
N VAL A 233 -5.06 5.47 -3.50
CA VAL A 233 -6.43 5.95 -3.61
C VAL A 233 -6.46 7.06 -4.65
N CYS A 234 -7.13 6.81 -5.78
CA CYS A 234 -7.23 7.76 -6.88
C CYS A 234 -8.43 8.68 -6.71
N VAL A 235 -8.17 9.98 -6.81
CA VAL A 235 -9.13 11.04 -6.54
C VAL A 235 -9.20 11.94 -7.78
N PRO A 236 -10.37 12.10 -8.40
CA PRO A 236 -10.54 13.00 -9.52
C PRO A 236 -10.50 14.46 -9.03
N PRO A 237 -10.29 15.43 -9.94
CA PRO A 237 -10.37 16.84 -9.58
C PRO A 237 -11.77 17.20 -9.07
N GLU A 238 -11.85 18.21 -8.19
CA GLU A 238 -13.12 18.73 -7.67
C GLU A 238 -14.00 19.25 -8.81
N ARG A 239 -13.40 20.03 -9.71
CA ARG A 239 -14.04 20.52 -10.91
C ARG A 239 -13.61 19.68 -12.09
N LEU A 240 -14.60 19.02 -12.69
CA LEU A 240 -14.36 18.31 -13.93
C LEU A 240 -14.11 19.32 -15.07
N PRO A 241 -13.05 19.12 -15.88
CA PRO A 241 -12.83 19.95 -17.04
C PRO A 241 -14.05 19.87 -17.96
N GLN A 242 -14.55 21.03 -18.38
CA GLN A 242 -15.70 21.07 -19.27
C GLN A 242 -15.28 20.62 -20.68
N PRO A 243 -15.97 19.63 -21.27
CA PRO A 243 -15.68 19.24 -22.64
C PRO A 243 -16.09 20.33 -23.61
N SER A 244 -15.31 20.58 -24.66
CA SER A 244 -15.69 21.50 -25.74
C SER A 244 -16.43 20.73 -26.83
N TRP A 245 -17.76 20.77 -26.82
CA TRP A 245 -18.59 20.14 -27.85
C TRP A 245 -19.07 21.15 -28.89
N ARG A 246 -18.93 20.79 -30.16
CA ARG A 246 -19.67 21.37 -31.28
C ARG A 246 -20.92 20.54 -31.48
N PHE A 247 -22.04 21.23 -31.55
CA PHE A 247 -23.36 20.64 -31.69
C PHE A 247 -23.91 20.95 -33.08
N SER A 248 -24.37 19.93 -33.80
CA SER A 248 -25.05 20.11 -35.07
C SER A 248 -26.21 19.13 -35.24
N VAL A 249 -27.23 19.56 -35.98
CA VAL A 249 -28.44 18.78 -36.26
C VAL A 249 -28.58 18.66 -37.77
N GLY A 250 -28.60 17.42 -38.25
CA GLY A 250 -28.84 17.13 -39.66
C GLY A 250 -30.29 17.32 -40.09
N ALA A 251 -30.52 17.28 -41.39
CA ALA A 251 -31.87 17.32 -41.97
C ALA A 251 -32.72 16.12 -41.52
N LEU A 252 -34.04 16.30 -41.56
CA LEU A 252 -34.99 15.21 -41.34
C LEU A 252 -34.93 14.25 -42.53
N ARG A 253 -34.65 12.97 -42.27
CA ARG A 253 -34.60 11.93 -43.29
C ARG A 253 -36.00 11.33 -43.53
N PRO A 254 -36.21 10.61 -44.66
CA PRO A 254 -37.48 9.97 -44.98
C PRO A 254 -37.97 8.96 -43.92
N ASP A 255 -37.08 8.44 -43.07
CA ASP A 255 -37.42 7.55 -41.95
C ASP A 255 -37.99 8.30 -40.71
N GLY A 256 -38.24 9.60 -40.84
CA GLY A 256 -38.77 10.46 -39.77
C GLY A 256 -37.76 10.79 -38.68
N LYS A 257 -36.46 10.52 -38.91
CA LYS A 257 -35.39 10.76 -37.95
C LYS A 257 -34.39 11.77 -38.50
N ARG A 258 -33.77 12.51 -37.58
CA ARG A 258 -32.63 13.38 -37.84
C ARG A 258 -31.47 13.00 -36.94
N GLN A 259 -30.27 13.18 -37.46
CA GLN A 259 -29.04 12.87 -36.74
C GLN A 259 -28.57 14.11 -36.00
N VAL A 260 -28.28 13.95 -34.71
CA VAL A 260 -27.58 14.91 -33.88
C VAL A 260 -26.13 14.47 -33.81
N THR A 261 -25.22 15.37 -34.12
CA THR A 261 -23.78 15.13 -34.04
C THR A 261 -23.19 15.95 -32.90
N LEU A 262 -22.46 15.25 -32.03
CA LEU A 262 -21.67 15.81 -30.94
C LEU A 262 -20.21 15.64 -31.33
N ASP A 263 -19.61 16.68 -31.90
CA ASP A 263 -18.21 16.70 -32.31
C ASP A 263 -17.39 17.45 -31.28
N GLY A 264 -16.50 16.75 -30.59
CA GLY A 264 -15.64 17.34 -29.58
C GLY A 264 -14.63 16.33 -29.06
N GLN A 265 -13.66 16.82 -28.31
CA GLN A 265 -12.67 15.98 -27.66
C GLN A 265 -12.98 15.93 -26.16
N LEU A 266 -12.99 14.71 -25.61
CA LEU A 266 -13.06 14.54 -24.18
C LEU A 266 -11.77 15.11 -23.56
N PRO A 267 -11.87 15.91 -22.48
CA PRO A 267 -10.71 16.37 -21.76
C PRO A 267 -9.88 15.16 -21.31
N GLN A 268 -8.61 15.14 -21.69
CA GLN A 268 -7.69 14.11 -21.23
C GLN A 268 -7.24 14.49 -19.82
N LEU A 269 -7.74 13.76 -18.82
CA LEU A 269 -7.30 13.94 -17.45
C LEU A 269 -5.99 13.20 -17.23
N GLU A 270 -4.93 13.93 -16.89
CA GLU A 270 -3.67 13.33 -16.51
C GLU A 270 -3.81 12.62 -15.17
N LEU A 271 -3.52 11.32 -15.14
CA LEU A 271 -3.61 10.49 -13.95
C LEU A 271 -2.20 10.27 -13.35
N PRO A 272 -2.06 10.33 -12.02
CA PRO A 272 -0.82 9.94 -11.35
C PRO A 272 -0.44 8.48 -11.63
N GLU A 273 0.85 8.15 -11.46
CA GLU A 273 1.42 6.88 -11.89
C GLU A 273 0.77 5.67 -11.19
N GLY A 274 0.40 5.82 -9.91
CA GLY A 274 -0.30 4.78 -9.15
C GLY A 274 -1.73 4.51 -9.64
N CYS A 275 -2.31 5.45 -10.40
CA CYS A 275 -3.68 5.39 -10.90
C CYS A 275 -3.78 4.90 -12.34
N LEU A 276 -2.68 4.87 -13.10
CA LEU A 276 -2.68 4.42 -14.50
C LEU A 276 -3.07 2.94 -14.66
N ARG A 277 -2.73 2.10 -13.67
CA ARG A 277 -3.00 0.64 -13.72
C ARG A 277 -4.31 0.25 -13.05
N SER A 278 -4.98 1.18 -12.38
CA SER A 278 -6.14 0.89 -11.53
C SER A 278 -7.38 1.60 -12.09
N LYS A 279 -8.40 0.85 -12.50
CA LYS A 279 -9.71 1.39 -12.94
C LYS A 279 -10.49 2.08 -11.81
N SER A 280 -9.89 2.27 -10.64
CA SER A 280 -10.60 2.67 -9.44
C SER A 280 -10.53 4.19 -9.23
N GLY A 281 -11.66 4.88 -9.44
CA GLY A 281 -11.95 6.15 -8.78
C GLY A 281 -11.52 7.44 -9.47
N GLY A 282 -10.49 7.43 -10.32
CA GLY A 282 -10.07 8.62 -11.08
C GLY A 282 -10.83 8.85 -12.40
N GLU A 283 -11.66 7.91 -12.82
CA GLU A 283 -12.34 7.95 -14.12
C GLU A 283 -13.55 8.90 -14.10
N VAL A 284 -13.68 9.68 -15.17
CA VAL A 284 -14.80 10.58 -15.40
C VAL A 284 -15.67 9.97 -16.49
N THR A 285 -16.92 9.70 -16.16
CA THR A 285 -17.89 9.16 -17.12
C THR A 285 -18.74 10.29 -17.69
N TYR A 286 -19.16 10.17 -18.94
CA TYR A 286 -19.99 11.17 -19.61
C TYR A 286 -21.27 10.51 -20.13
N ARG A 287 -22.41 11.14 -19.85
CA ARG A 287 -23.75 10.67 -20.23
C ARG A 287 -24.51 11.75 -20.96
N VAL A 288 -25.40 11.33 -21.85
CA VAL A 288 -26.31 12.23 -22.56
C VAL A 288 -27.72 12.02 -22.02
N HIS A 289 -28.35 13.09 -21.58
CA HIS A 289 -29.75 13.13 -21.19
C HIS A 289 -30.55 13.82 -22.29
N LEU A 290 -31.52 13.12 -22.85
CA LEU A 290 -32.44 13.64 -23.86
C LEU A 290 -33.82 13.77 -23.25
N HIS A 291 -34.38 14.97 -23.27
CA HIS A 291 -35.74 15.26 -22.84
C HIS A 291 -36.57 15.72 -24.03
N MET A 292 -37.61 14.96 -24.41
CA MET A 292 -38.51 15.34 -25.50
C MET A 292 -39.57 16.31 -24.97
N LEU A 293 -39.72 17.47 -25.60
CA LEU A 293 -40.59 18.55 -25.12
C LEU A 293 -42.05 18.43 -25.58
N SER A 294 -42.30 17.64 -26.64
CA SER A 294 -43.57 17.65 -27.36
C SER A 294 -44.26 16.28 -27.37
N CYS A 295 -44.64 15.72 -26.21
CA CYS A 295 -45.57 14.59 -26.17
C CYS A 295 -46.35 14.56 -24.84
N PRO A 296 -47.59 15.07 -24.80
CA PRO A 296 -48.53 14.82 -23.69
C PRO A 296 -48.90 13.32 -23.58
N CYS A 297 -48.60 12.55 -24.62
CA CYS A 297 -48.82 11.12 -24.76
C CYS A 297 -47.88 10.21 -23.95
N LYS A 298 -46.78 10.73 -23.37
CA LYS A 298 -45.82 9.93 -22.61
C LYS A 298 -45.45 10.59 -21.27
N PRO A 299 -45.70 9.93 -20.13
CA PRO A 299 -45.38 10.46 -18.81
C PRO A 299 -43.86 10.51 -18.49
N LYS A 300 -43.03 9.75 -19.22
CA LYS A 300 -41.56 9.82 -19.13
C LYS A 300 -40.96 10.11 -20.51
N ALA A 301 -40.73 11.40 -20.78
CA ALA A 301 -40.14 11.90 -22.01
C ALA A 301 -38.60 12.01 -21.95
N THR A 302 -37.97 11.47 -20.91
CA THR A 302 -36.50 11.53 -20.70
C THR A 302 -35.83 10.20 -21.01
N LYS A 303 -34.67 10.24 -21.67
CA LYS A 303 -33.81 9.08 -21.94
C LYS A 303 -32.35 9.41 -21.62
N THR A 304 -31.69 8.54 -20.86
CA THR A 304 -30.24 8.62 -20.63
C THR A 304 -29.51 7.65 -21.56
N LEU A 305 -28.49 8.14 -22.23
CA LEU A 305 -27.67 7.40 -23.19
C LEU A 305 -26.20 7.52 -22.79
N GLN A 306 -25.41 6.51 -23.17
CA GLN A 306 -23.97 6.63 -23.19
C GLN A 306 -23.57 7.70 -24.22
N LEU A 307 -22.53 8.47 -23.91
CA LEU A 307 -22.01 9.47 -24.84
C LEU A 307 -21.56 8.78 -26.14
N ARG A 308 -22.15 9.22 -27.25
CA ARG A 308 -21.81 8.78 -28.61
C ARG A 308 -21.65 10.00 -29.48
N ARG A 309 -20.81 9.89 -30.51
CA ARG A 309 -20.58 10.97 -31.49
C ARG A 309 -21.84 11.35 -32.25
N PHE A 310 -22.76 10.41 -32.46
CA PHE A 310 -24.02 10.65 -33.14
C PHE A 310 -25.20 9.99 -32.44
N ILE A 311 -26.34 10.66 -32.47
CA ILE A 311 -27.60 10.19 -31.90
C ILE A 311 -28.73 10.45 -32.90
N ASN A 312 -29.58 9.45 -33.14
CA ASN A 312 -30.75 9.62 -33.99
C ASN A 312 -31.97 9.97 -33.13
N ILE A 313 -32.63 11.08 -33.44
CA ILE A 313 -33.85 11.57 -32.77
C ILE A 313 -34.96 11.78 -33.79
N SER A 314 -36.20 11.93 -33.33
CA SER A 314 -37.33 12.28 -34.21
C SER A 314 -37.33 13.77 -34.60
N GLY A 315 -38.29 14.17 -35.44
CA GLY A 315 -38.55 15.58 -35.77
C GLY A 315 -39.10 16.44 -34.62
N ALA A 316 -39.42 15.86 -33.46
CA ALA A 316 -39.94 16.58 -32.28
C ALA A 316 -38.90 17.53 -31.66
N ALA A 317 -39.34 18.44 -30.79
CA ALA A 317 -38.45 19.29 -30.01
C ALA A 317 -37.82 18.53 -28.83
N TYR A 318 -36.55 18.81 -28.52
CA TYR A 318 -35.81 18.16 -27.43
C TYR A 318 -34.90 19.13 -26.70
N ASP A 319 -34.67 18.89 -25.42
CA ASP A 319 -33.49 19.38 -24.71
C ASP A 319 -32.47 18.23 -24.60
N LEU A 320 -31.23 18.50 -24.98
CA LEU A 320 -30.11 17.58 -24.85
C LEU A 320 -29.15 18.13 -23.81
N ALA A 321 -28.82 17.34 -22.78
CA ALA A 321 -27.82 17.67 -21.78
C ALA A 321 -26.68 16.63 -21.78
N VAL A 322 -25.43 17.08 -21.89
CA VAL A 322 -24.26 16.24 -21.60
C VAL A 322 -23.86 16.46 -20.15
N VAL A 323 -23.82 15.39 -19.36
CA VAL A 323 -23.51 15.42 -17.93
C VAL A 323 -22.26 14.58 -17.70
N SER A 324 -21.27 15.20 -17.07
CA SER A 324 -20.08 14.50 -16.56
C SER A 324 -20.37 13.94 -15.18
N GLN A 325 -19.79 12.80 -14.82
CA GLN A 325 -19.98 12.17 -13.51
C GLN A 325 -18.68 11.50 -13.06
N ASN A 326 -18.28 11.83 -11.84
CA ASN A 326 -17.18 11.17 -11.13
C ASN A 326 -17.69 10.55 -9.82
N ARG A 327 -16.78 10.11 -8.95
CA ARG A 327 -17.14 9.49 -7.66
C ARG A 327 -17.77 10.46 -6.64
N PHE A 328 -17.65 11.76 -6.84
CA PHE A 328 -18.27 12.79 -5.98
C PHE A 328 -19.69 13.15 -6.42
N GLY A 329 -20.06 12.80 -7.65
CA GLY A 329 -21.40 13.06 -8.18
C GLY A 329 -21.38 13.60 -9.61
N PRO A 330 -22.51 14.16 -10.08
CA PRO A 330 -22.59 14.81 -11.37
C PRO A 330 -21.84 16.15 -11.35
N GLY A 331 -21.07 16.41 -12.40
CA GLY A 331 -20.46 17.70 -12.68
C GLY A 331 -21.38 18.62 -13.48
N PRO A 332 -20.87 19.78 -13.93
CA PRO A 332 -21.67 20.74 -14.70
C PRO A 332 -22.18 20.15 -16.01
N ASN A 333 -23.39 20.57 -16.38
CA ASN A 333 -24.12 20.12 -17.55
C ASN A 333 -23.91 21.11 -18.70
N GLN A 334 -23.78 20.61 -19.93
CA GLN A 334 -23.95 21.44 -21.13
C GLN A 334 -25.26 21.09 -21.81
N THR A 335 -26.10 22.09 -22.05
CA THR A 335 -27.46 21.91 -22.55
C THR A 335 -27.66 22.60 -23.90
N TRP A 336 -28.29 21.91 -24.84
CA TRP A 336 -28.69 22.43 -26.14
C TRP A 336 -30.18 22.21 -26.36
N HIS A 337 -30.85 23.24 -26.87
CA HIS A 337 -32.24 23.15 -27.29
C HIS A 337 -32.31 22.78 -28.78
N ILE A 338 -33.11 21.78 -29.09
CA ILE A 338 -33.35 21.28 -30.45
C ILE A 338 -34.80 21.62 -30.82
N PRO A 339 -35.04 22.60 -31.71
CA PRO A 339 -36.39 22.97 -32.09
C PRO A 339 -37.05 21.85 -32.90
N ALA A 340 -38.38 21.78 -32.86
CA ALA A 340 -39.14 20.90 -33.74
C ALA A 340 -38.83 21.22 -35.21
N HIS A 341 -38.83 20.21 -36.08
CA HIS A 341 -38.68 20.43 -37.51
C HIS A 341 -39.92 21.13 -38.05
N ALA A 342 -39.76 22.31 -38.64
CA ALA A 342 -40.84 23.03 -39.28
C ALA A 342 -41.18 22.35 -40.62
N HIS A 343 -42.42 21.88 -40.76
CA HIS A 343 -42.96 21.50 -42.07
C HIS A 343 -43.25 22.78 -42.86
N THR A 344 -42.32 23.18 -43.73
CA THR A 344 -42.66 24.09 -44.83
C THR A 344 -43.30 23.26 -45.93
N HIS A 345 -44.64 23.25 -45.98
CA HIS A 345 -45.36 22.85 -47.18
C HIS A 345 -45.17 23.96 -48.24
N PRO A 346 -44.79 23.63 -49.49
CA PRO A 346 -44.91 24.55 -50.62
C PRO A 346 -46.38 24.82 -50.98
#